data_AF-A0A2J8AEN8-F1
#
_entry.id   AF-A0A2J8AEN8-F1
#
_cell.length_a   1.000
_cell.length_b   1.000
_cell.length_c   1.000
_cell.angle_alpha   90.00
_cell.angle_beta   90.00
_cell.angle_gamma   90.00
#
_symmetry.space_group_name_H-M   'P 1'
#
loop_
_entity.id
_entity.type
_entity.pdbx_description
1 polymer ?
#
loop_
_entity_poly.entity_id
_entity_poly.type
_entity_poly.pdbx_seq_one_letter_code
_entity_poly.pdbx_strand_id
1 'polypeptide(L)'
;MVQLCLMSGRGAAPRPIPVSVIRRCGRCHALAPRAQQEQPQSAQQQQERSGPSGLNVGRFRPTSSQGWADMATALRQANVRVVAPQELPWVKEKGAVLVDIRPAASYSDGHLVGAASVPFYRQIEGWTPWKVARRVGYAMFGIAQGTEPNPDFIAEITGLVADPESTPVVVYCNLGGSLEQTKNDKNGQQTRSMIAAYELVQRGFKNVQVLKGGYFEWVANEREIETFE
;
A
#
# COMPACT_ATOMS: atom_id res chain seq x y z
N MET A 1 -52.14 20.32 -24.49
CA MET A 1 -52.99 20.12 -25.68
C MET A 1 -52.05 20.05 -26.88
N VAL A 2 -52.34 19.16 -27.84
CA VAL A 2 -51.57 18.84 -29.07
C VAL A 2 -50.35 17.92 -28.84
N GLN A 3 -50.11 16.83 -29.56
CA GLN A 3 -50.90 15.88 -30.36
C GLN A 3 -49.92 14.72 -30.64
N LEU A 4 -50.37 13.49 -30.48
CA LEU A 4 -49.68 12.26 -30.87
C LEU A 4 -49.60 12.17 -32.41
N CYS A 5 -48.49 11.69 -32.98
CA CYS A 5 -48.51 11.12 -34.33
C CYS A 5 -47.42 10.05 -34.49
N LEU A 6 -47.84 8.77 -34.44
CA LEU A 6 -47.12 7.64 -35.03
C LEU A 6 -47.16 7.76 -36.55
N MET A 7 -46.08 7.42 -37.25
CA MET A 7 -46.17 6.72 -38.54
C MET A 7 -45.02 5.72 -38.73
N SER A 8 -45.43 4.53 -39.14
CA SER A 8 -44.63 3.36 -39.52
C SER A 8 -44.14 3.46 -40.97
N GLY A 9 -42.96 2.91 -41.27
CA GLY A 9 -42.34 2.97 -42.61
C GLY A 9 -41.42 1.79 -42.91
N ARG A 10 -42.03 0.70 -43.37
CA ARG A 10 -41.61 -0.44 -44.21
C ARG A 10 -40.13 -0.56 -44.65
N GLY A 11 -39.63 -1.80 -44.55
CA GLY A 11 -38.30 -2.21 -44.98
C GLY A 11 -38.09 -2.33 -46.50
N ALA A 12 -36.81 -2.45 -46.86
CA ALA A 12 -36.35 -2.85 -48.17
C ALA A 12 -35.11 -3.74 -48.02
N ALA A 13 -35.12 -4.90 -48.69
CA ALA A 13 -34.05 -5.89 -48.73
C ALA A 13 -32.84 -5.40 -49.55
N PRO A 14 -31.61 -5.88 -49.28
CA PRO A 14 -30.43 -5.51 -50.04
C PRO A 14 -30.35 -6.28 -51.36
N ARG A 15 -30.01 -5.59 -52.45
CA ARG A 15 -29.66 -6.17 -53.76
C ARG A 15 -28.17 -6.53 -53.81
N PRO A 16 -27.77 -7.61 -54.50
CA PRO A 16 -26.37 -8.01 -54.60
C PRO A 16 -25.59 -7.12 -55.57
N ILE A 17 -24.38 -6.74 -55.18
CA ILE A 17 -23.41 -5.99 -56.00
C ILE A 17 -22.41 -7.01 -56.62
N PRO A 18 -22.05 -6.86 -57.90
CA PRO A 18 -21.26 -7.85 -58.64
C PRO A 18 -19.79 -7.90 -58.19
N VAL A 19 -19.26 -9.12 -58.18
CA VAL A 19 -17.83 -9.40 -58.01
C VAL A 19 -17.12 -9.06 -59.33
N SER A 20 -16.44 -7.92 -59.40
CA SER A 20 -15.54 -7.61 -60.51
C SER A 20 -14.08 -7.59 -60.07
N VAL A 21 -13.37 -8.62 -60.55
CA VAL A 21 -12.03 -8.55 -61.15
C VAL A 21 -10.92 -7.87 -60.32
N ILE A 22 -10.10 -8.76 -59.76
CA ILE A 22 -8.74 -8.56 -59.28
C ILE A 22 -7.91 -7.73 -60.28
N ARG A 23 -7.45 -6.55 -59.84
CA ARG A 23 -6.23 -5.92 -60.38
C ARG A 23 -5.27 -5.67 -59.23
N ARG A 24 -4.16 -6.40 -59.23
CA ARG A 24 -2.99 -6.16 -58.38
C ARG A 24 -2.48 -4.74 -58.61
N CYS A 25 -2.38 -3.96 -57.56
CA CYS A 25 -1.55 -2.76 -57.53
C CYS A 25 -0.72 -2.73 -56.24
N GLY A 26 0.45 -2.11 -56.33
CA GLY A 26 1.63 -2.31 -55.50
C GLY A 26 1.47 -2.08 -53.99
N ARG A 27 2.22 -2.91 -53.25
CA ARG A 27 3.02 -2.55 -52.06
C ARG A 27 2.50 -1.35 -51.24
N CYS A 28 1.63 -1.65 -50.28
CA CYS A 28 1.52 -0.87 -49.05
C CYS A 28 1.82 -1.80 -47.87
N HIS A 29 3.01 -1.70 -47.30
CA HIS A 29 3.32 -2.35 -46.01
C HIS A 29 2.58 -1.59 -44.90
N ALA A 30 1.34 -1.97 -44.64
CA ALA A 30 0.67 -1.63 -43.40
C ALA A 30 1.28 -2.49 -42.29
N LEU A 31 2.15 -1.89 -41.48
CA LEU A 31 2.59 -2.47 -40.21
C LEU A 31 1.40 -2.43 -39.25
N ALA A 32 0.78 -3.59 -39.00
CA ALA A 32 -0.16 -3.74 -37.90
C ALA A 32 0.57 -3.43 -36.58
N PRO A 33 -0.05 -2.70 -35.63
CA PRO A 33 0.53 -2.56 -34.30
C PRO A 33 0.59 -3.95 -33.67
N ARG A 34 1.80 -4.43 -33.41
CA ARG A 34 2.02 -5.60 -32.56
C ARG A 34 1.45 -5.26 -31.20
N ALA A 35 0.27 -5.80 -30.89
CA ALA A 35 -0.18 -5.95 -29.52
C ALA A 35 0.92 -6.75 -28.79
N GLN A 36 1.73 -6.05 -28.00
CA GLN A 36 2.67 -6.68 -27.09
C GLN A 36 1.81 -7.45 -26.10
N GLN A 37 1.72 -8.76 -26.30
CA GLN A 37 1.17 -9.68 -25.31
C GLN A 37 2.11 -9.61 -24.10
N GLU A 38 1.73 -8.83 -23.10
CA GLU A 38 2.36 -8.90 -21.78
C GLU A 38 2.12 -10.30 -21.23
N GLN A 39 3.16 -11.12 -21.26
CA GLN A 39 3.13 -12.45 -20.64
C GLN A 39 2.95 -12.26 -19.13
N PRO A 40 1.99 -12.96 -18.48
CA PRO A 40 1.84 -12.90 -17.04
C PRO A 40 3.13 -13.41 -16.38
N GLN A 41 3.77 -12.55 -15.58
CA GLN A 41 5.00 -12.89 -14.87
C GLN A 41 4.73 -14.05 -13.91
N SER A 42 5.63 -15.03 -13.90
CA SER A 42 5.52 -16.21 -13.03
C SER A 42 5.47 -15.80 -11.54
N ALA A 43 4.72 -16.55 -10.72
CA ALA A 43 4.57 -16.28 -9.29
C ALA A 43 5.93 -16.20 -8.56
N GLN A 44 6.94 -16.95 -9.01
CA GLN A 44 8.31 -16.91 -8.48
C GLN A 44 9.02 -15.58 -8.79
N GLN A 45 8.90 -15.05 -10.01
CA GLN A 45 9.46 -13.73 -10.37
C GLN A 45 8.75 -12.59 -9.66
N GLN A 46 7.46 -12.74 -9.34
CA GLN A 46 6.73 -11.78 -8.52
C GLN A 46 7.20 -11.83 -7.06
N GLN A 47 7.46 -13.03 -6.51
CA GLN A 47 7.96 -13.22 -5.15
C GLN A 47 9.37 -12.64 -4.93
N GLU A 48 10.26 -12.76 -5.92
CA GLU A 48 11.61 -12.18 -5.86
C GLU A 48 11.61 -10.64 -5.96
N ARG A 49 10.57 -10.07 -6.57
CA ARG A 49 10.39 -8.62 -6.75
C ARG A 49 9.67 -7.96 -5.59
N SER A 50 8.69 -8.66 -5.02
CA SER A 50 8.10 -8.25 -3.75
C SER A 50 9.18 -8.30 -2.67
N GLY A 51 9.22 -7.27 -1.81
CA GLY A 51 10.14 -7.28 -0.68
C GLY A 51 9.90 -8.48 0.25
N PRO A 52 10.71 -8.67 1.31
CA PRO A 52 10.52 -9.77 2.26
C PRO A 52 9.09 -9.90 2.80
N SER A 53 8.32 -8.81 2.80
CA SER A 53 6.92 -8.75 3.25
C SER A 53 5.90 -9.22 2.22
N GLY A 54 6.31 -9.62 1.01
CA GLY A 54 5.39 -9.85 -0.10
C GLY A 54 4.77 -8.56 -0.65
N LEU A 55 5.17 -7.39 -0.13
CA LEU A 55 4.71 -6.09 -0.60
C LEU A 55 5.20 -5.84 -2.03
N ASN A 56 4.25 -5.68 -2.95
CA ASN A 56 4.50 -5.44 -4.36
C ASN A 56 4.52 -3.93 -4.64
N VAL A 57 5.65 -3.42 -5.14
CA VAL A 57 5.80 -2.04 -5.61
C VAL A 57 6.23 -2.07 -7.08
N GLY A 58 5.37 -2.67 -7.90
CA GLY A 58 5.63 -2.91 -9.32
C GLY A 58 6.91 -3.70 -9.56
N ARG A 59 7.92 -3.05 -10.15
CA ARG A 59 9.22 -3.66 -10.46
C ARG A 59 10.33 -3.33 -9.45
N PHE A 60 10.05 -2.51 -8.46
CA PHE A 60 11.07 -1.97 -7.54
C PHE A 60 10.92 -2.57 -6.15
N ARG A 61 12.05 -2.66 -5.43
CA ARG A 61 12.02 -3.02 -4.01
C ARG A 61 11.37 -1.89 -3.21
N PRO A 62 10.57 -2.19 -2.17
CA PRO A 62 9.94 -1.16 -1.34
C PRO A 62 10.96 -0.17 -0.75
N THR A 63 12.16 -0.62 -0.40
CA THR A 63 13.21 0.21 0.21
C THR A 63 14.09 0.95 -0.80
N SER A 64 13.81 0.85 -2.10
CA SER A 64 14.55 1.58 -3.13
C SER A 64 13.97 2.98 -3.35
N SER A 65 14.78 3.94 -3.82
CA SER A 65 14.32 5.32 -4.07
C SER A 65 13.15 5.38 -5.06
N GLN A 66 13.18 4.59 -6.13
CA GLN A 66 12.08 4.53 -7.10
C GLN A 66 10.86 3.80 -6.52
N GLY A 67 11.05 2.73 -5.75
CA GLY A 67 9.95 2.09 -5.02
C GLY A 67 9.27 3.07 -4.05
N TRP A 68 10.05 3.90 -3.37
CA TRP A 68 9.49 4.98 -2.54
C TRP A 68 8.72 6.00 -3.37
N ALA A 69 9.26 6.44 -4.51
CA ALA A 69 8.56 7.38 -5.39
C ALA A 69 7.19 6.86 -5.85
N ASP A 70 7.13 5.57 -6.22
CA ASP A 70 5.90 4.92 -6.66
C ASP A 70 4.91 4.77 -5.50
N MET A 71 5.37 4.35 -4.31
CA MET A 71 4.54 4.28 -3.11
C MET A 71 4.01 5.66 -2.68
N ALA A 72 4.87 6.67 -2.66
CA ALA A 72 4.48 8.03 -2.30
C ALA A 72 3.44 8.61 -3.27
N THR A 73 3.53 8.25 -4.56
CA THR A 73 2.51 8.59 -5.56
C THR A 73 1.18 7.91 -5.25
N ALA A 74 1.19 6.61 -5.00
CA ALA A 74 -0.01 5.84 -4.65
C ALA A 74 -0.66 6.35 -3.35
N LEU A 75 0.12 6.65 -2.33
CA LEU A 75 -0.36 7.21 -1.06
C LEU A 75 -1.04 8.57 -1.24
N ARG A 76 -0.49 9.44 -2.10
CA ARG A 76 -1.12 10.73 -2.45
C ARG A 76 -2.43 10.52 -3.21
N GLN A 77 -2.47 9.60 -4.17
CA GLN A 77 -3.68 9.28 -4.93
C GLN A 77 -4.79 8.71 -4.04
N ALA A 78 -4.41 7.91 -3.04
CA ALA A 78 -5.32 7.37 -2.04
C ALA A 78 -5.68 8.39 -0.93
N ASN A 79 -5.19 9.63 -1.00
CA ASN A 79 -5.40 10.68 -0.01
C ASN A 79 -5.00 10.29 1.42
N VAL A 80 -3.93 9.49 1.56
CA VAL A 80 -3.39 9.15 2.89
C VAL A 80 -2.92 10.42 3.58
N ARG A 81 -3.44 10.64 4.79
CA ARG A 81 -3.13 11.85 5.56
C ARG A 81 -2.00 11.59 6.55
N VAL A 82 -1.15 12.59 6.72
CA VAL A 82 -0.19 12.63 7.83
C VAL A 82 -0.79 13.53 8.90
N VAL A 83 -1.10 12.96 10.05
CA VAL A 83 -1.83 13.60 11.15
C VAL A 83 -0.84 14.10 12.18
N ALA A 84 -0.96 15.36 12.60
CA ALA A 84 -0.14 15.91 13.66
C ALA A 84 -0.55 15.32 15.04
N PRO A 85 0.36 15.21 16.02
CA PRO A 85 0.01 14.73 17.35
C PRO A 85 -1.17 15.45 18.03
N GLN A 86 -1.34 16.75 17.75
CA GLN A 86 -2.42 17.60 18.25
C GLN A 86 -3.79 17.26 17.61
N GLU A 87 -3.80 16.71 16.41
CA GLU A 87 -5.01 16.33 15.69
C GLU A 87 -5.53 14.95 16.13
N LEU A 88 -4.68 14.13 16.75
CA LEU A 88 -5.00 12.74 17.09
C LEU A 88 -6.26 12.57 17.97
N PRO A 89 -6.52 13.40 19.01
CA PRO A 89 -7.76 13.30 19.79
C PRO A 89 -9.02 13.43 18.93
N TRP A 90 -9.04 14.41 18.02
CA TRP A 90 -10.16 14.64 17.10
C TRP A 90 -10.37 13.49 16.10
N VAL A 91 -9.28 12.83 15.71
CA VAL A 91 -9.34 11.64 14.85
C VAL A 91 -9.89 10.45 15.63
N LYS A 92 -9.46 10.26 16.89
CA LYS A 92 -10.01 9.23 17.80
C LYS A 92 -11.50 9.43 18.08
N GLU A 93 -11.96 10.67 18.30
CA GLU A 93 -13.38 11.01 18.48
C GLU A 93 -14.26 10.61 17.28
N LYS A 94 -13.69 10.56 16.07
CA LYS A 94 -14.36 10.08 14.87
C LYS A 94 -14.37 8.55 14.73
N GLY A 95 -13.99 7.83 15.78
CA GLY A 95 -13.94 6.37 15.80
C GLY A 95 -12.70 5.79 15.13
N ALA A 96 -11.59 6.52 15.09
CA ALA A 96 -10.37 6.01 14.48
C ALA A 96 -9.73 4.89 15.32
N VAL A 97 -9.28 3.85 14.63
CA VAL A 97 -8.45 2.79 15.21
C VAL A 97 -6.99 3.23 15.19
N LEU A 98 -6.39 3.41 16.36
CA LEU A 98 -4.98 3.74 16.51
C LEU A 98 -4.16 2.46 16.61
N VAL A 99 -3.16 2.31 15.74
CA VAL A 99 -2.37 1.07 15.60
C VAL A 99 -0.87 1.36 15.74
N ASP A 100 -0.25 0.74 16.74
CA ASP A 100 1.20 0.69 16.91
C ASP A 100 1.78 -0.45 16.07
N ILE A 101 2.61 -0.10 15.10
CA ILE A 101 3.22 -1.08 14.20
C ILE A 101 4.67 -1.45 14.56
N ARG A 102 5.13 -1.02 15.74
CA ARG A 102 6.47 -1.34 16.25
C ARG A 102 6.52 -2.80 16.75
N PRO A 103 7.73 -3.36 16.96
CA PRO A 103 7.87 -4.67 17.57
C PRO A 103 7.15 -4.74 18.93
N ALA A 104 6.57 -5.89 19.25
CA ALA A 104 5.80 -6.08 20.49
C ALA A 104 6.55 -5.63 21.75
N ALA A 105 7.85 -5.92 21.85
CA ALA A 105 8.68 -5.45 22.96
C ALA A 105 8.66 -3.92 23.12
N SER A 106 8.79 -3.17 22.01
CA SER A 106 8.74 -1.69 22.05
C SER A 106 7.36 -1.14 22.40
N TYR A 107 6.30 -1.88 22.10
CA TYR A 107 4.95 -1.54 22.53
C TYR A 107 4.78 -1.82 24.03
N SER A 108 5.32 -2.94 24.52
CA SER A 108 5.31 -3.29 25.94
C SER A 108 6.04 -2.27 26.82
N ASP A 109 7.20 -1.77 26.36
CA ASP A 109 8.01 -0.75 27.04
C ASP A 109 7.31 0.62 27.12
N GLY A 110 6.29 0.86 26.32
CA GLY A 110 5.55 2.11 26.28
C GLY A 110 4.91 2.38 24.92
N HIS A 111 3.64 2.76 24.89
CA HIS A 111 2.89 3.02 23.67
C HIS A 111 1.84 4.12 23.88
N LEU A 112 1.23 4.61 22.79
CA LEU A 112 0.22 5.66 22.88
C LEU A 112 -1.06 5.12 23.52
N VAL A 113 -1.69 5.95 24.36
CA VAL A 113 -2.94 5.62 25.08
C VAL A 113 -4.03 5.14 24.11
N GLY A 114 -4.55 3.94 24.36
CA GLY A 114 -5.57 3.27 23.53
C GLY A 114 -5.10 2.84 22.14
N ALA A 115 -3.79 2.71 21.90
CA ALA A 115 -3.27 2.11 20.67
C ALA A 115 -3.32 0.58 20.74
N ALA A 116 -3.75 -0.07 19.66
CA ALA A 116 -3.64 -1.52 19.52
C ALA A 116 -2.26 -1.91 18.97
N SER A 117 -1.67 -3.00 19.48
CA SER A 117 -0.41 -3.55 18.96
C SER A 117 -0.67 -4.42 17.74
N VAL A 118 -0.12 -4.04 16.58
CA VAL A 118 -0.11 -4.89 15.38
C VAL A 118 1.25 -4.73 14.69
N PRO A 119 2.30 -5.46 15.14
CA PRO A 119 3.65 -5.28 14.63
C PRO A 119 3.74 -5.51 13.12
N PHE A 120 4.27 -4.54 12.39
CA PHE A 120 4.53 -4.70 10.94
C PHE A 120 5.70 -5.65 10.67
N TYR A 121 6.65 -5.66 11.59
CA TYR A 121 7.70 -6.66 11.68
C TYR A 121 7.66 -7.31 13.05
N ARG A 122 7.74 -8.64 13.07
CA ARG A 122 7.80 -9.47 14.28
C ARG A 122 9.19 -10.07 14.44
N GLN A 123 9.46 -10.67 15.60
CA GLN A 123 10.69 -11.44 15.78
C GLN A 123 10.70 -12.65 14.84
N ILE A 124 11.88 -13.08 14.41
CA ILE A 124 11.99 -14.26 13.57
C ILE A 124 11.51 -15.48 14.36
N GLU A 125 10.50 -16.17 13.84
CA GLU A 125 9.94 -17.39 14.43
C GLU A 125 10.28 -18.62 13.57
N GLY A 126 10.34 -19.78 14.23
CA GLY A 126 10.64 -21.06 13.60
C GLY A 126 12.09 -21.23 13.14
N TRP A 127 12.41 -22.40 12.60
CA TRP A 127 13.78 -22.87 12.35
C TRP A 127 14.03 -23.33 10.90
N THR A 128 13.28 -22.80 9.93
CA THR A 128 13.54 -23.14 8.53
C THR A 128 14.93 -22.65 8.08
N PRO A 129 15.57 -23.28 7.07
CA PRO A 129 16.91 -22.90 6.62
C PRO A 129 17.05 -21.41 6.28
N TRP A 130 16.03 -20.84 5.64
CA TRP A 130 15.98 -19.40 5.34
C TRP A 130 15.92 -18.53 6.60
N LYS A 131 15.15 -18.92 7.62
CA LYS A 131 15.02 -18.18 8.89
C LYS A 131 16.32 -18.26 9.69
N VAL A 132 17.01 -19.41 9.66
CA VAL A 132 18.35 -19.56 10.25
C VAL A 132 19.35 -18.65 9.54
N ALA A 133 19.41 -18.69 8.21
CA ALA A 133 20.28 -17.80 7.43
C ALA A 133 20.01 -16.31 7.74
N ARG A 134 18.74 -15.93 7.88
CA ARG A 134 18.33 -14.57 8.26
C ARG A 134 18.85 -14.19 9.66
N ARG A 135 18.72 -15.08 10.66
CA ARG A 135 19.26 -14.85 12.02
C ARG A 135 20.77 -14.70 12.01
N VAL A 136 21.48 -15.57 11.29
CA VAL A 136 22.94 -15.46 11.13
C VAL A 136 23.31 -14.13 10.48
N GLY A 137 22.59 -13.71 9.43
CA GLY A 137 22.78 -12.41 8.81
C GLY A 137 22.63 -11.25 9.79
N TYR A 138 21.57 -11.22 10.61
CA TYR A 138 21.41 -10.22 11.67
C TYR A 138 22.55 -10.26 12.70
N ALA A 139 22.97 -11.44 13.13
CA ALA A 139 24.05 -11.61 14.11
C ALA A 139 25.40 -11.04 13.59
N MET A 140 25.68 -11.14 12.28
CA MET A 140 26.86 -10.52 11.66
C MET A 140 26.89 -8.99 11.79
N PHE A 141 25.73 -8.36 11.98
CA PHE A 141 25.60 -6.92 12.25
C PHE A 141 25.36 -6.62 13.74
N GLY A 142 25.61 -7.57 14.64
CA GLY A 142 25.45 -7.40 16.09
C GLY A 142 24.00 -7.38 16.57
N ILE A 143 23.04 -7.80 15.74
CA ILE A 143 21.61 -7.80 16.08
C ILE A 143 21.23 -9.20 16.55
N ALA A 144 21.11 -9.40 17.87
CA ALA A 144 20.76 -10.69 18.45
C ALA A 144 19.30 -11.12 18.19
N GLN A 145 18.37 -10.15 18.19
CA GLN A 145 16.95 -10.39 17.97
C GLN A 145 16.52 -9.80 16.62
N GLY A 146 16.84 -10.52 15.55
CA GLY A 146 16.44 -10.16 14.20
C GLY A 146 14.92 -10.17 14.01
N THR A 147 14.44 -9.37 13.06
CA THR A 147 13.01 -9.27 12.75
C THR A 147 12.68 -9.77 11.35
N GLU A 148 11.42 -10.08 11.13
CA GLU A 148 10.84 -10.46 9.86
C GLU A 148 9.47 -9.83 9.67
N PRO A 149 8.99 -9.68 8.43
CA PRO A 149 7.63 -9.21 8.17
C PRO A 149 6.61 -10.09 8.88
N ASN A 150 5.62 -9.45 9.47
CA ASN A 150 4.51 -10.17 10.09
C ASN A 150 3.54 -10.64 8.97
N PRO A 151 3.38 -11.95 8.72
CA PRO A 151 2.44 -12.44 7.73
C PRO A 151 0.97 -12.16 8.10
N ASP A 152 0.70 -12.00 9.40
CA ASP A 152 -0.65 -11.83 9.95
C ASP A 152 -1.07 -10.36 10.06
N PHE A 153 -0.17 -9.41 9.71
CA PHE A 153 -0.37 -7.96 9.85
C PHE A 153 -1.73 -7.47 9.32
N ILE A 154 -2.09 -7.87 8.10
CA ILE A 154 -3.35 -7.44 7.48
C ILE A 154 -4.56 -8.11 8.15
N ALA A 155 -4.43 -9.38 8.53
CA ALA A 155 -5.51 -10.11 9.20
C ALA A 155 -5.80 -9.50 10.58
N GLU A 156 -4.75 -9.18 11.35
CA GLU A 156 -4.86 -8.52 12.66
C GLU A 156 -5.53 -7.14 12.54
N ILE A 157 -5.10 -6.28 11.60
CA ILE A 157 -5.73 -4.96 11.42
C ILE A 157 -7.19 -5.11 10.96
N THR A 158 -7.48 -6.05 10.07
CA THR A 158 -8.88 -6.30 9.64
C THR A 158 -9.76 -6.77 10.79
N GLY A 159 -9.20 -7.51 11.76
CA GLY A 159 -9.90 -7.90 12.98
C GLY A 159 -10.22 -6.73 13.92
N LEU A 160 -9.46 -5.64 13.85
CA LEU A 160 -9.66 -4.43 14.66
C LEU A 160 -10.55 -3.39 13.98
N VAL A 161 -10.61 -3.39 12.66
CA VAL A 161 -11.26 -2.36 11.86
C VAL A 161 -12.61 -2.87 11.36
N ALA A 162 -13.70 -2.28 11.86
CA ALA A 162 -15.07 -2.71 11.55
C ALA A 162 -15.40 -2.63 10.06
N ASP A 163 -15.00 -1.55 9.39
CA ASP A 163 -15.16 -1.36 7.94
C ASP A 163 -13.92 -0.68 7.35
N PRO A 164 -13.10 -1.39 6.54
CA PRO A 164 -11.90 -0.85 5.89
C PRO A 164 -12.17 0.36 4.98
N GLU A 165 -13.39 0.53 4.47
CA GLU A 165 -13.70 1.64 3.56
C GLU A 165 -14.01 2.95 4.28
N SER A 166 -14.58 2.90 5.48
CA SER A 166 -15.06 4.09 6.20
C SER A 166 -14.31 4.37 7.50
N THR A 167 -13.91 3.32 8.22
CA THR A 167 -13.28 3.43 9.54
C THR A 167 -11.89 4.05 9.40
N PRO A 168 -11.60 5.19 10.07
CA PRO A 168 -10.27 5.77 10.02
C PRO A 168 -9.26 4.87 10.72
N VAL A 169 -8.11 4.62 10.09
CA VAL A 169 -7.00 3.85 10.66
C VAL A 169 -5.79 4.75 10.76
N VAL A 170 -5.28 4.96 11.97
CA VAL A 170 -4.06 5.74 12.22
C VAL A 170 -2.94 4.79 12.59
N VAL A 171 -1.94 4.64 11.71
CA VAL A 171 -0.75 3.83 11.98
C VAL A 171 0.43 4.69 12.41
N TYR A 172 1.26 4.18 13.32
CA TYR A 172 2.50 4.86 13.70
C TYR A 172 3.65 3.90 13.98
N CYS A 173 4.87 4.38 13.71
CA CYS A 173 6.11 3.71 14.08
C CYS A 173 6.95 4.63 14.99
N ASN A 174 8.23 4.30 15.21
CA ASN A 174 9.13 5.14 16.02
C ASN A 174 9.27 6.59 15.50
N LEU A 175 9.40 6.77 14.18
CA LEU A 175 9.77 8.06 13.57
C LEU A 175 8.59 8.85 12.99
N GLY A 176 7.44 8.21 12.81
CA GLY A 176 6.38 8.76 11.94
C GLY A 176 6.83 8.80 10.49
N GLY A 177 6.17 9.56 9.61
CA GLY A 177 6.58 9.73 8.22
C GLY A 177 5.97 10.99 7.61
N SER A 178 6.34 11.33 6.38
CA SER A 178 5.80 12.51 5.71
C SER A 178 5.72 12.33 4.19
N LEU A 179 4.67 12.89 3.57
CA LEU A 179 4.56 13.06 2.12
C LEU A 179 4.95 14.48 1.67
N GLU A 180 5.30 15.36 2.61
CA GLU A 180 5.77 16.72 2.33
C GLU A 180 7.15 16.68 1.68
N GLN A 181 7.35 17.45 0.61
CA GLN A 181 8.63 17.53 -0.06
C GLN A 181 9.62 18.33 0.78
N THR A 182 10.85 17.86 0.86
CA THR A 182 11.97 18.57 1.49
C THR A 182 13.03 18.90 0.44
N LYS A 183 14.01 19.74 0.79
CA LYS A 183 15.14 20.04 -0.09
C LYS A 183 15.91 18.79 -0.54
N ASN A 184 15.95 17.76 0.32
CA ASN A 184 16.74 16.54 0.11
C ASN A 184 15.89 15.36 -0.38
N ASP A 185 14.57 15.41 -0.19
CA ASP A 185 13.65 14.34 -0.60
C ASP A 185 12.39 14.92 -1.24
N LYS A 186 12.26 14.70 -2.55
CA LYS A 186 11.13 15.16 -3.36
C LYS A 186 9.83 14.39 -3.09
N ASN A 187 9.93 13.21 -2.47
CA ASN A 187 8.79 12.34 -2.21
C ASN A 187 8.37 12.35 -0.73
N GLY A 188 9.14 13.01 0.13
CA GLY A 188 8.94 13.04 1.57
C GLY A 188 9.65 11.90 2.29
N GLN A 189 9.46 11.78 3.59
CA GLN A 189 10.21 10.83 4.41
C GLN A 189 9.56 9.44 4.39
N GLN A 190 10.27 8.47 3.79
CA GLN A 190 9.88 7.06 3.88
C GLN A 190 10.19 6.49 5.26
N THR A 191 9.20 5.86 5.88
CA THR A 191 9.38 5.11 7.14
C THR A 191 8.51 3.85 7.16
N ARG A 192 8.63 3.05 8.23
CA ARG A 192 7.84 1.82 8.39
C ARG A 192 6.34 2.09 8.36
N SER A 193 5.86 3.18 8.96
CA SER A 193 4.44 3.54 8.97
C SER A 193 3.95 3.96 7.59
N MET A 194 4.80 4.57 6.75
CA MET A 194 4.45 4.88 5.36
C MET A 194 4.34 3.61 4.50
N ILE A 195 5.25 2.65 4.70
CA ILE A 195 5.19 1.35 3.99
C ILE A 195 3.95 0.56 4.42
N ALA A 196 3.65 0.53 5.72
CA ALA A 196 2.45 -0.11 6.25
C ALA A 196 1.17 0.56 5.73
N ALA A 197 1.13 1.90 5.70
CA ALA A 197 0.01 2.63 5.11
C ALA A 197 -0.19 2.30 3.63
N TYR A 198 0.89 2.14 2.87
CA TYR A 198 0.81 1.71 1.49
C TYR A 198 0.23 0.30 1.39
N GLU A 199 0.68 -0.63 2.25
CA GLU A 199 0.09 -1.97 2.27
C GLU A 199 -1.41 -1.95 2.54
N LEU A 200 -1.86 -1.17 3.54
CA LEU A 200 -3.28 -1.01 3.84
C LEU A 200 -4.08 -0.49 2.64
N VAL A 201 -3.58 0.55 1.95
CA VAL A 201 -4.20 1.06 0.73
C VAL A 201 -4.31 -0.03 -0.34
N GLN A 202 -3.25 -0.81 -0.55
CA GLN A 202 -3.25 -1.92 -1.51
C GLN A 202 -4.24 -3.04 -1.15
N ARG A 203 -4.65 -3.15 0.13
CA ARG A 203 -5.66 -4.09 0.62
C ARG A 203 -7.08 -3.51 0.70
N GLY A 204 -7.28 -2.28 0.22
CA GLY A 204 -8.60 -1.66 0.10
C GLY A 204 -9.01 -0.73 1.25
N PHE A 205 -8.10 -0.43 2.19
CA PHE A 205 -8.38 0.56 3.22
C PHE A 205 -8.40 1.96 2.62
N LYS A 206 -9.52 2.68 2.74
CA LYS A 206 -9.71 3.99 2.09
C LYS A 206 -9.44 5.19 3.00
N ASN A 207 -9.47 4.99 4.32
CA ASN A 207 -9.29 6.05 5.31
C ASN A 207 -8.03 5.81 6.17
N VAL A 208 -6.87 5.74 5.51
CA VAL A 208 -5.58 5.48 6.14
C VAL A 208 -4.87 6.78 6.49
N GLN A 209 -4.31 6.84 7.69
CA GLN A 209 -3.62 8.00 8.24
C GLN A 209 -2.33 7.55 8.93
N VAL A 210 -1.31 8.42 8.90
CA VAL A 210 -0.01 8.17 9.54
C VAL A 210 0.24 9.25 10.57
N LEU A 211 0.61 8.87 11.80
CA LEU A 211 1.00 9.84 12.83
C LEU A 211 2.36 10.46 12.49
N LYS A 212 2.40 11.80 12.38
CA LYS A 212 3.64 12.57 12.21
C LYS A 212 4.53 12.41 13.44
N GLY A 213 5.83 12.24 13.24
CA GLY A 213 6.81 12.10 14.32
C GLY A 213 6.79 10.76 15.09
N GLY A 214 5.67 10.03 15.01
CA GLY A 214 5.54 8.71 15.62
C GLY A 214 5.72 8.72 17.13
N TYR A 215 6.18 7.60 17.68
CA TYR A 215 6.38 7.43 19.12
C TYR A 215 7.46 8.38 19.69
N PHE A 216 8.56 8.60 18.97
CA PHE A 216 9.65 9.41 19.49
C PHE A 216 9.27 10.88 19.67
N GLU A 217 8.59 11.48 18.69
CA GLU A 217 8.08 12.85 18.84
C GLU A 217 7.01 12.92 19.91
N TRP A 218 6.15 11.90 20.02
CA TRP A 218 5.11 11.84 21.05
C TRP A 218 5.70 11.94 22.47
N VAL A 219 6.69 11.11 22.78
CA VAL A 219 7.38 11.09 24.08
C VAL A 219 8.24 12.33 24.28
N ALA A 220 8.92 12.82 23.24
CA ALA A 220 9.72 14.05 23.33
C ALA A 220 8.89 15.29 23.66
N ASN A 221 7.59 15.27 23.38
CA ASN A 221 6.63 16.31 23.75
C ASN A 221 5.89 16.00 25.07
N GLU A 222 6.40 15.05 25.88
CA GLU A 222 5.87 14.71 27.21
C GLU A 222 4.38 14.31 27.19
N ARG A 223 3.93 13.71 26.09
CA ARG A 223 2.55 13.23 25.95
C ARG A 223 2.38 11.89 26.65
N GLU A 224 1.16 11.65 27.14
CA GLU A 224 0.79 10.46 27.89
C GLU A 224 1.03 9.17 27.09
N ILE A 225 1.55 8.15 27.78
CA ILE A 225 1.78 6.79 27.27
C ILE A 225 1.24 5.76 28.25
N GLU A 226 0.91 4.57 27.73
CA GLU A 226 0.60 3.37 28.51
C GLU A 226 1.81 2.43 28.50
N THR A 227 2.03 1.73 29.60
CA THR A 227 3.04 0.67 29.75
C THR A 227 2.37 -0.56 30.33
N PHE A 228 2.87 -1.76 30.00
CA PHE A 228 2.42 -2.97 30.68
C PHE A 228 3.24 -3.14 31.96
N GLU A 229 2.58 -3.11 33.11
CA GLU A 229 3.17 -3.50 34.39
C GLU A 229 3.33 -5.03 34.50
#